data_AF-A0A927ZP17-F1
#
_entry.id   AF-A0A927ZP17-F1
#
_cell.length_a   1.000
_cell.length_b   1.000
_cell.length_c   1.000
_cell.angle_alpha   90.00
_cell.angle_beta   90.00
_cell.angle_gamma   90.00
#
_symmetry.space_group_name_H-M   'P 1'
#
loop_
_entity.id
_entity.type
_entity.pdbx_description
1 polymer ?
#
loop_
_entity_poly.entity_id
_entity_poly.type
_entity_poly.pdbx_seq_one_letter_code
_entity_poly.pdbx_strand_id
1 'polypeptide(L)'
;MRHGFKPLAEEWWHFTLKDEPYPNTYFEFPVQRLPESNLTTKASPAWVTNLPAAKTAKQMFVVGAVSGTTAWVSLHEKDASGKWQQIMTTPGFIGKNGLGKEKEGDSKTPVGTFRFTAAFGIAPNPGSIMPYKQVDENTYWSGDDRPGMKYNEMVDIRQLPGLNKKASEHIVDYNPNYVYCLNIGYNEAGTPGKGSAIFLHCLDAKKPYTGGCVAIPEDKMRFVLQHVHPECKVVIDSLTNLGGSL
;
A
#
# COMPACT_ATOMS: atom_id res chain seq x y z
N MET A 1 -27.27 5.05 -27.37
CA MET A 1 -26.65 3.71 -27.44
C MET A 1 -26.30 3.42 -28.90
N ARG A 2 -25.01 3.29 -29.22
CA ARG A 2 -24.53 2.92 -30.56
C ARG A 2 -24.21 1.42 -30.58
N HIS A 3 -24.24 0.79 -31.76
CA HIS A 3 -23.86 -0.61 -31.99
C HIS A 3 -24.85 -1.70 -31.55
N GLY A 4 -26.17 -1.45 -31.64
CA GLY A 4 -27.17 -2.53 -31.56
C GLY A 4 -27.61 -2.93 -30.15
N PHE A 5 -27.07 -2.33 -29.09
CA PHE A 5 -27.51 -2.59 -27.72
C PHE A 5 -28.79 -1.81 -27.36
N LYS A 6 -29.71 -2.46 -26.66
CA LYS A 6 -30.93 -1.91 -26.05
C LYS A 6 -30.82 -2.03 -24.53
N PRO A 7 -31.08 -0.95 -23.76
CA PRO A 7 -31.21 -1.06 -22.31
C PRO A 7 -32.51 -1.79 -21.94
N LEU A 8 -32.51 -2.45 -20.79
CA LEU A 8 -33.75 -2.85 -20.11
C LEU A 8 -34.38 -1.61 -19.45
N ALA A 9 -35.72 -1.54 -19.46
CA ALA A 9 -36.44 -0.35 -18.98
C ALA A 9 -36.33 -0.19 -17.45
N GLU A 10 -36.18 -1.31 -16.75
CA GLU A 10 -36.14 -1.43 -15.30
C GLU A 10 -34.73 -1.22 -14.73
N GLU A 11 -33.68 -1.45 -15.53
CA GLU A 11 -32.28 -1.49 -15.07
C GLU A 11 -31.34 -0.83 -16.10
N TRP A 12 -30.95 0.42 -15.84
CA TRP A 12 -30.18 1.25 -16.78
C TRP A 12 -28.76 0.72 -17.09
N TRP A 13 -28.28 -0.27 -16.33
CA TRP A 13 -26.95 -0.90 -16.47
C TRP A 13 -27.00 -2.29 -17.13
N HIS A 14 -28.19 -2.84 -17.40
CA HIS A 14 -28.34 -4.05 -18.21
C HIS A 14 -28.69 -3.70 -19.66
N PHE A 15 -28.04 -4.41 -20.59
CA PHE A 15 -28.23 -4.22 -22.02
C PHE A 15 -28.39 -5.56 -22.73
N THR A 16 -29.23 -5.59 -23.76
CA THR A 16 -29.41 -6.73 -24.67
C THR A 16 -29.05 -6.31 -26.09
N LEU A 17 -28.37 -7.17 -26.86
CA LEU A 17 -28.12 -6.93 -28.27
C LEU A 17 -29.42 -7.21 -29.07
N LYS A 18 -29.81 -6.29 -29.96
CA LYS A 18 -31.07 -6.39 -30.73
C LYS A 18 -31.18 -7.68 -31.55
N ASP A 19 -30.07 -8.10 -32.13
CA ASP A 19 -29.95 -9.26 -33.00
C ASP A 19 -28.88 -10.21 -32.41
N GLU A 20 -29.01 -10.52 -31.11
CA GLU A 20 -28.09 -11.44 -30.42
C GLU A 20 -28.05 -12.78 -31.17
N PRO A 21 -26.91 -13.16 -31.78
CA PRO A 21 -26.83 -14.35 -32.63
C PRO A 21 -26.96 -15.66 -31.85
N TYR A 22 -26.87 -15.59 -30.51
CA TYR A 22 -26.91 -16.75 -29.62
C TYR A 22 -27.87 -16.53 -28.43
N PRO A 23 -29.19 -16.33 -28.66
CA PRO A 23 -30.14 -15.90 -27.63
C PRO A 23 -30.33 -16.90 -26.49
N ASN A 24 -29.95 -18.16 -26.71
CA ASN A 24 -30.07 -19.25 -25.74
C ASN A 24 -28.69 -19.78 -25.28
N THR A 25 -27.61 -19.06 -25.58
CA THR A 25 -26.26 -19.42 -25.13
C THR A 25 -25.90 -18.54 -23.96
N TYR A 26 -25.60 -19.18 -22.84
CA TYR A 26 -25.19 -18.52 -21.62
C TYR A 26 -23.80 -19.01 -21.25
N PHE A 27 -22.94 -18.08 -20.82
CA PHE A 27 -21.64 -18.45 -20.27
C PHE A 27 -21.82 -18.72 -18.78
N GLU A 28 -22.03 -19.98 -18.43
CA GLU A 28 -21.89 -20.44 -17.05
C GLU A 28 -20.41 -20.73 -16.79
N PHE A 29 -19.65 -19.72 -16.40
CA PHE A 29 -18.36 -19.97 -15.78
C PHE A 29 -18.59 -20.07 -14.27
N PRO A 30 -18.21 -21.17 -13.62
CA PRO A 30 -18.22 -21.20 -12.17
C PRO A 30 -17.24 -20.13 -11.69
N VAL A 31 -17.73 -19.19 -10.88
CA VAL A 31 -16.88 -18.22 -10.19
C VAL A 31 -16.10 -19.00 -9.12
N GLN A 32 -15.02 -19.64 -9.54
CA GLN A 32 -14.09 -20.31 -8.64
C GLN A 32 -13.06 -19.30 -8.17
N ARG A 33 -12.77 -19.32 -6.86
CA ARG A 33 -11.50 -18.76 -6.38
C ARG A 33 -10.38 -19.46 -7.14
N LEU A 34 -9.51 -18.69 -7.80
CA LEU A 34 -8.26 -19.23 -8.31
C LEU A 34 -7.52 -19.90 -7.13
N PRO A 35 -7.00 -21.12 -7.28
CA PRO A 35 -6.13 -21.71 -6.28
C PRO A 35 -4.89 -20.81 -6.12
N GLU A 36 -4.45 -20.60 -4.88
CA GLU A 36 -3.30 -19.75 -4.51
C GLU A 36 -2.01 -20.11 -5.27
N SER A 37 -1.95 -21.32 -5.84
CA SER A 37 -0.83 -21.87 -6.60
C SER A 37 -0.62 -21.29 -8.01
N ASN A 38 -1.49 -20.37 -8.48
CA ASN A 38 -1.33 -19.71 -9.80
C ASN A 38 -0.85 -18.25 -9.71
N LEU A 39 -0.32 -17.83 -8.55
CA LEU A 39 0.57 -16.67 -8.55
C LEU A 39 1.78 -17.02 -9.41
N THR A 40 1.90 -16.43 -10.59
CA THR A 40 3.06 -16.56 -11.46
C THR A 40 4.24 -15.86 -10.82
N THR A 41 4.83 -16.51 -9.81
CA THR A 41 6.06 -16.04 -9.19
C THR A 41 7.16 -16.08 -10.24
N LYS A 42 7.78 -14.93 -10.50
CA LYS A 42 8.92 -14.82 -11.42
C LYS A 42 10.20 -14.74 -10.59
N ALA A 43 11.30 -15.26 -11.10
CA ALA A 43 12.60 -15.01 -10.49
C ALA A 43 12.82 -13.50 -10.31
N SER A 44 13.28 -13.09 -9.13
CA SER A 44 13.53 -11.68 -8.85
C SER A 44 14.63 -11.13 -9.77
N PRO A 45 14.53 -9.86 -10.21
CA PRO A 45 15.60 -9.24 -10.99
C PRO A 45 16.94 -9.24 -10.24
N ALA A 46 18.05 -9.39 -10.97
CA ALA A 46 19.38 -9.44 -10.37
C ALA A 46 19.70 -8.20 -9.52
N TRP A 47 19.24 -7.02 -9.94
CA TRP A 47 19.43 -5.78 -9.18
C TRP A 47 18.76 -5.83 -7.80
N VAL A 48 17.57 -6.44 -7.70
CA VAL A 48 16.89 -6.65 -6.41
C VAL A 48 17.70 -7.61 -5.53
N THR A 49 18.17 -8.72 -6.11
CA THR A 49 18.93 -9.74 -5.35
C THR A 49 20.31 -9.23 -4.89
N ASN A 50 20.82 -8.18 -5.53
CA ASN A 50 22.09 -7.54 -5.21
C ASN A 50 21.97 -6.42 -4.18
N LEU A 51 20.75 -6.02 -3.81
CA LEU A 51 20.54 -5.00 -2.77
C LEU A 51 21.20 -5.43 -1.46
N PRO A 52 21.79 -4.50 -0.68
CA PRO A 52 22.40 -4.83 0.60
C PRO A 52 21.46 -5.57 1.55
N ALA A 53 20.17 -5.19 1.56
CA ALA A 53 19.14 -5.85 2.37
C ALA A 53 18.91 -7.33 1.99
N ALA A 54 19.16 -7.73 0.73
CA ALA A 54 18.92 -9.08 0.24
C ALA A 54 19.84 -10.13 0.90
N LYS A 55 20.99 -9.68 1.43
CA LYS A 55 21.98 -10.53 2.13
C LYS A 55 21.41 -11.11 3.42
N THR A 56 20.57 -10.35 4.13
CA THR A 56 20.04 -10.72 5.45
C THR A 56 18.53 -10.95 5.44
N ALA A 57 17.80 -10.32 4.53
CA ALA A 57 16.35 -10.45 4.44
C ALA A 57 15.91 -11.82 3.90
N LYS A 58 14.74 -12.26 4.36
CA LYS A 58 13.97 -13.36 3.76
C LYS A 58 12.83 -12.87 2.88
N GLN A 59 12.39 -11.62 3.10
CA GLN A 59 11.35 -10.94 2.33
C GLN A 59 11.72 -9.46 2.19
N MET A 60 11.47 -8.89 1.00
CA MET A 60 11.72 -7.48 0.71
C MET A 60 10.54 -6.86 -0.02
N PHE A 61 10.09 -5.70 0.47
CA PHE A 61 9.19 -4.81 -0.23
C PHE A 61 10.01 -3.65 -0.79
N VAL A 62 10.06 -3.50 -2.11
CA VAL A 62 10.94 -2.55 -2.78
C VAL A 62 10.10 -1.46 -3.44
N VAL A 63 10.48 -0.21 -3.22
CA VAL A 63 9.89 0.97 -3.85
C VAL A 63 11.01 1.67 -4.62
N GLY A 64 10.98 1.54 -5.95
CA GLY A 64 11.90 2.20 -6.87
C GLY A 64 11.23 3.40 -7.51
N ALA A 65 11.53 4.62 -7.05
CA ALA A 65 10.99 5.84 -7.66
C ALA A 65 11.54 6.05 -9.07
N VAL A 66 10.66 6.30 -10.04
CA VAL A 66 11.03 6.46 -11.45
C VAL A 66 11.24 7.92 -11.78
N SER A 67 10.17 8.71 -11.67
CA SER A 67 10.20 10.14 -11.95
C SER A 67 9.04 10.86 -11.27
N GLY A 68 9.29 12.09 -10.83
CA GLY A 68 8.30 12.92 -10.14
C GLY A 68 7.71 12.18 -8.94
N THR A 69 6.43 11.80 -9.05
CA THR A 69 5.65 11.17 -7.99
C THR A 69 5.40 9.68 -8.23
N THR A 70 5.99 9.09 -9.27
CA THR A 70 5.73 7.70 -9.68
C THR A 70 6.81 6.75 -9.19
N ALA A 71 6.42 5.52 -8.85
CA ALA A 71 7.31 4.45 -8.46
C ALA A 71 6.86 3.10 -9.01
N TRP A 72 7.82 2.20 -9.18
CA TRP A 72 7.54 0.77 -9.25
C TRP A 72 7.70 0.16 -7.87
N VAL A 73 6.68 -0.60 -7.47
CA VAL A 73 6.61 -1.25 -6.17
C VAL A 73 6.53 -2.74 -6.37
N SER A 74 7.34 -3.50 -5.64
CA SER A 74 7.39 -4.95 -5.76
C SER A 74 7.59 -5.64 -4.41
N LEU A 75 7.10 -6.88 -4.31
CA LEU A 75 7.28 -7.75 -3.16
C LEU A 75 8.04 -9.00 -3.59
N HIS A 76 9.08 -9.33 -2.83
CA HIS A 76 10.00 -10.42 -3.10
C HIS A 76 10.17 -11.29 -1.87
N GLU A 77 10.29 -12.60 -2.05
CA GLU A 77 10.53 -13.56 -0.98
C GLU A 77 11.49 -14.67 -1.42
N LYS A 78 12.18 -15.28 -0.47
CA LYS A 78 12.98 -16.49 -0.74
C LYS A 78 12.08 -17.71 -0.70
N ASP A 79 12.14 -18.53 -1.75
CA ASP A 79 11.52 -19.86 -1.75
C ASP A 79 12.26 -20.84 -0.81
N ALA A 80 11.76 -22.06 -0.71
CA ALA A 80 12.35 -23.11 0.13
C ALA A 80 13.81 -23.47 -0.24
N SER A 81 14.24 -23.17 -1.47
CA SER A 81 15.64 -23.35 -1.93
C SER A 81 16.52 -22.13 -1.66
N GLY A 82 15.96 -21.06 -1.08
CA GLY A 82 16.64 -19.81 -0.80
C GLY A 82 16.74 -18.86 -1.99
N LYS A 83 16.07 -19.14 -3.12
CA LYS A 83 16.08 -18.29 -4.30
C LYS A 83 15.01 -17.21 -4.21
N TRP A 84 15.37 -16.00 -4.62
CA TRP A 84 14.45 -14.85 -4.60
C TRP A 84 13.40 -14.94 -5.72
N GLN A 85 12.13 -14.86 -5.33
CA GLN A 85 10.97 -14.81 -6.20
C GLN A 85 10.26 -13.47 -6.03
N GLN A 86 9.95 -12.80 -7.15
CA GLN A 86 9.05 -11.66 -7.19
C GLN A 86 7.62 -12.20 -7.23
N ILE A 87 6.86 -11.90 -6.19
CA ILE A 87 5.49 -12.40 -6.01
C ILE A 87 4.43 -11.32 -6.30
N MET A 88 4.84 -10.06 -6.37
CA MET A 88 3.99 -8.95 -6.79
C MET A 88 4.84 -7.83 -7.40
N THR A 89 4.29 -7.16 -8.41
CA THR A 89 4.75 -5.85 -8.88
C THR A 89 3.57 -4.98 -9.28
N THR A 90 3.68 -3.67 -9.09
CA THR A 90 2.66 -2.69 -9.43
C THR A 90 3.26 -1.30 -9.59
N PRO A 91 2.70 -0.43 -10.46
CA PRO A 91 2.93 0.99 -10.32
C PRO A 91 2.35 1.50 -8.99
N GLY A 92 2.93 2.57 -8.49
CA GLY A 92 2.45 3.29 -7.32
C GLY A 92 2.86 4.76 -7.34
N PHE A 93 2.40 5.49 -6.32
CA PHE A 93 2.76 6.89 -6.11
C PHE A 93 3.55 7.09 -4.83
N ILE A 94 4.42 8.09 -4.83
CA ILE A 94 5.21 8.55 -3.70
C ILE A 94 4.86 10.02 -3.38
N GLY A 95 5.60 10.61 -2.45
CA GLY A 95 5.44 12.00 -2.04
C GLY A 95 5.40 12.98 -3.22
N LYS A 96 4.56 14.01 -3.12
CA LYS A 96 4.41 15.08 -4.10
C LYS A 96 5.74 15.71 -4.53
N ASN A 97 6.68 15.82 -3.59
CA ASN A 97 8.00 16.42 -3.82
C ASN A 97 9.10 15.36 -4.03
N GLY A 98 8.72 14.11 -4.33
CA GLY A 98 9.63 13.00 -4.62
C GLY A 98 10.21 12.35 -3.37
N LEU A 99 11.47 11.93 -3.48
CA LEU A 99 12.22 11.23 -2.44
C LEU A 99 13.07 12.18 -1.58
N GLY A 100 13.62 11.66 -0.48
CA GLY A 100 14.63 12.34 0.32
C GLY A 100 14.01 13.21 1.42
N LYS A 101 13.14 12.60 2.22
CA LYS A 101 12.52 13.25 3.37
C LYS A 101 13.56 13.72 4.39
N GLU A 102 13.48 15.00 4.75
CA GLU A 102 14.38 15.66 5.70
C GLU A 102 13.64 16.25 6.90
N LYS A 103 12.38 16.68 6.69
CA LYS A 103 11.57 17.32 7.73
C LYS A 103 10.09 17.05 7.59
N GLU A 104 9.35 17.33 8.65
CA GLU A 104 7.90 17.32 8.66
C GLU A 104 7.32 18.31 7.63
N GLY A 105 6.25 17.89 6.95
CA GLY A 105 5.56 18.71 5.95
C GLY A 105 6.27 18.89 4.60
N ASP A 106 7.48 18.34 4.39
CA ASP A 106 8.21 18.48 3.12
C ASP A 106 7.59 17.72 1.93
N SER A 107 6.55 16.91 2.16
CA SER A 107 5.85 16.11 1.15
C SER A 107 6.75 15.16 0.37
N LYS A 108 7.84 14.68 0.98
CA LYS A 108 8.78 13.71 0.40
C LYS A 108 8.65 12.34 1.06
N THR A 109 8.88 11.29 0.29
CA THR A 109 9.01 9.92 0.80
C THR A 109 10.45 9.69 1.29
N PRO A 110 10.67 9.08 2.47
CA PRO A 110 12.01 8.84 2.98
C PRO A 110 12.77 7.81 2.14
N VAL A 111 14.09 7.98 2.04
CA VAL A 111 15.01 7.02 1.41
C VAL A 111 15.67 6.19 2.51
N GLY A 112 15.79 4.88 2.29
CA GLY A 112 16.47 3.98 3.21
C GLY A 112 15.90 2.58 3.25
N THR A 113 16.32 1.83 4.28
CA THR A 113 15.77 0.51 4.60
C THR A 113 15.00 0.58 5.92
N PHE A 114 13.73 0.22 5.87
CA PHE A 114 12.79 0.24 6.98
C PHE A 114 12.18 -1.15 7.18
N ARG A 115 11.17 -1.22 8.04
CA ARG A 115 10.30 -2.39 8.26
C ARG A 115 8.86 -1.92 8.36
N PHE A 116 7.91 -2.83 8.17
CA PHE A 116 6.54 -2.55 8.56
C PHE A 116 6.37 -2.78 10.06
N THR A 117 5.64 -1.89 10.74
CA THR A 117 5.51 -1.94 12.21
C THR A 117 4.07 -2.10 12.70
N ALA A 118 3.09 -1.79 11.87
CA ALA A 118 1.68 -1.96 12.18
C ALA A 118 0.87 -2.19 10.90
N ALA A 119 -0.13 -3.08 10.95
CA ALA A 119 -1.14 -3.24 9.92
C ALA A 119 -2.49 -2.73 10.46
N PHE A 120 -3.18 -1.91 9.67
CA PHE A 120 -4.44 -1.30 10.10
C PHE A 120 -5.28 -0.82 8.92
N GLY A 121 -6.49 -0.37 9.17
CA GLY A 121 -7.31 0.29 8.15
C GLY A 121 -8.78 0.39 8.55
N ILE A 122 -9.53 1.11 7.72
CA ILE A 122 -10.98 1.35 7.89
C ILE A 122 -11.79 0.05 7.68
N ALA A 123 -11.37 -0.76 6.70
CA ALA A 123 -12.08 -1.99 6.36
C ALA A 123 -11.72 -3.15 7.30
N PRO A 124 -12.54 -4.22 7.35
CA PRO A 124 -12.20 -5.43 8.09
C PRO A 124 -10.90 -6.08 7.60
N ASN A 125 -10.25 -6.86 8.47
CA ASN A 125 -9.01 -7.56 8.16
C ASN A 125 -9.12 -8.41 6.87
N PRO A 126 -8.31 -8.16 5.83
CA PRO A 126 -8.39 -8.92 4.57
C PRO A 126 -7.68 -10.29 4.63
N GLY A 127 -7.28 -10.76 5.81
CA GLY A 127 -6.46 -11.96 6.00
C GLY A 127 -4.98 -11.62 6.22
N SER A 128 -4.70 -10.51 6.91
CA SER A 128 -3.34 -10.05 7.16
C SER A 128 -2.56 -11.01 8.04
N ILE A 129 -1.31 -11.27 7.65
CA ILE A 129 -0.35 -12.05 8.45
C ILE A 129 0.08 -11.28 9.70
N MET A 130 0.28 -9.97 9.57
CA MET A 130 0.58 -9.10 10.70
C MET A 130 -0.69 -8.88 11.54
N PRO A 131 -0.57 -8.68 12.87
CA PRO A 131 -1.70 -8.25 13.67
C PRO A 131 -2.35 -7.00 13.07
N TYR A 132 -3.64 -7.11 12.75
CA TYR A 132 -4.39 -6.06 12.07
C TYR A 132 -5.33 -5.35 13.03
N LYS A 133 -5.25 -4.02 13.07
CA LYS A 133 -6.21 -3.19 13.79
C LYS A 133 -7.21 -2.57 12.81
N GLN A 134 -8.47 -3.03 12.87
CA GLN A 134 -9.55 -2.26 12.27
C GLN A 134 -9.75 -0.99 13.10
N VAL A 135 -9.65 0.16 12.46
CA VAL A 135 -9.74 1.47 13.11
C VAL A 135 -11.19 1.91 13.25
N ASP A 136 -11.43 2.81 14.19
CA ASP A 136 -12.73 3.43 14.47
C ASP A 136 -12.60 4.96 14.58
N GLU A 137 -13.72 5.63 14.86
CA GLU A 137 -13.84 7.10 15.07
C GLU A 137 -12.98 7.64 16.23
N ASN A 138 -12.35 6.77 17.01
CA ASN A 138 -11.48 7.18 18.12
C ASN A 138 -10.00 7.02 17.77
N THR A 139 -9.68 6.48 16.60
CA THR A 139 -8.32 6.11 16.23
C THR A 139 -7.62 7.24 15.46
N TYR A 140 -6.49 7.68 15.99
CA TYR A 140 -5.66 8.74 15.41
C TYR A 140 -4.21 8.25 15.24
N TRP A 141 -3.51 8.82 14.26
CA TRP A 141 -2.05 8.87 14.28
C TRP A 141 -1.63 10.21 14.88
N SER A 142 -0.98 10.19 16.05
CA SER A 142 -0.61 11.41 16.73
C SER A 142 0.53 12.13 15.99
N GLY A 143 0.28 13.38 15.60
CA GLY A 143 1.33 14.34 15.21
C GLY A 143 1.52 15.42 16.26
N ASP A 144 1.04 15.18 17.48
CA ASP A 144 1.18 16.09 18.61
C ASP A 144 2.54 15.90 19.29
N ASP A 145 3.42 16.90 19.14
CA ASP A 145 4.80 16.86 19.61
C ASP A 145 4.97 17.15 21.11
N ARG A 146 3.87 17.46 21.81
CA ARG A 146 3.93 17.75 23.24
C ARG A 146 4.27 16.48 24.04
N PRO A 147 5.04 16.60 25.14
CA PRO A 147 5.36 15.47 26.01
C PRO A 147 4.11 14.69 26.43
N GLY A 148 4.18 13.36 26.32
CA GLY A 148 3.07 12.46 26.70
C GLY A 148 1.97 12.29 25.63
N MET A 149 2.01 13.04 24.52
CA MET A 149 1.00 12.94 23.45
C MET A 149 1.34 11.92 22.35
N LYS A 150 2.39 11.10 22.56
CA LYS A 150 2.69 9.92 21.74
C LYS A 150 2.93 10.24 20.25
N TYR A 151 3.73 11.28 19.98
CA TYR A 151 4.08 11.69 18.62
C TYR A 151 4.58 10.50 17.76
N ASN A 152 4.05 10.41 16.54
CA ASN A 152 4.31 9.36 15.57
C ASN A 152 3.89 7.95 16.02
N GLU A 153 2.86 7.85 16.86
CA GLU A 153 2.25 6.59 17.27
C GLU A 153 0.74 6.58 16.97
N MET A 154 0.20 5.37 16.76
CA MET A 154 -1.24 5.18 16.71
C MET A 154 -1.83 5.23 18.13
N VAL A 155 -2.85 6.07 18.32
CA VAL A 155 -3.48 6.31 19.62
C VAL A 155 -4.99 6.16 19.56
N ASP A 156 -5.58 5.88 20.72
CA ASP A 156 -7.01 5.99 20.96
C ASP A 156 -7.28 7.28 21.72
N ILE A 157 -8.08 8.18 21.16
CA ILE A 157 -8.30 9.50 21.72
C ILE A 157 -9.01 9.48 23.08
N ARG A 158 -9.72 8.38 23.41
CA ARG A 158 -10.35 8.20 24.73
C ARG A 158 -9.31 8.06 25.84
N GLN A 159 -8.11 7.59 25.49
CA GLN A 159 -6.97 7.45 26.41
C GLN A 159 -6.11 8.71 26.47
N LEU A 160 -6.26 9.62 25.50
CA LEU A 160 -5.53 10.88 25.40
C LEU A 160 -6.50 12.06 25.12
N PRO A 161 -7.39 12.41 26.07
CA PRO A 161 -8.42 13.45 25.85
C PRO A 161 -7.84 14.84 25.54
N GLY A 162 -6.57 15.09 25.89
CA GLY A 162 -5.85 16.33 25.60
C GLY A 162 -5.15 16.38 24.25
N LEU A 163 -5.23 15.32 23.43
CA LEU A 163 -4.55 15.22 22.13
C LEU A 163 -4.95 16.37 21.20
N ASN A 164 -3.96 17.01 20.57
CA ASN A 164 -4.19 18.00 19.55
C ASN A 164 -4.65 17.33 18.25
N LYS A 165 -5.98 17.22 18.08
CA LYS A 165 -6.60 16.63 16.88
C LYS A 165 -6.21 17.34 15.58
N LYS A 166 -5.91 18.64 15.61
CA LYS A 166 -5.52 19.40 14.40
C LYS A 166 -4.12 19.04 13.91
N ALA A 167 -3.25 18.59 14.81
CA ALA A 167 -1.91 18.13 14.50
C ALA A 167 -1.86 16.62 14.21
N SER A 168 -2.97 15.90 14.41
CA SER A 168 -3.01 14.43 14.32
C SER A 168 -3.89 13.99 13.16
N GLU A 169 -3.53 12.88 12.52
CA GLU A 169 -4.36 12.32 11.45
C GLU A 169 -5.49 11.49 12.06
N HIS A 170 -6.74 11.89 11.81
CA HIS A 170 -7.91 11.08 12.14
C HIS A 170 -8.09 10.00 11.07
N ILE A 171 -7.77 8.75 11.37
CA ILE A 171 -7.54 7.73 10.32
C ILE A 171 -8.77 7.50 9.43
N VAL A 172 -9.97 7.51 10.00
CA VAL A 172 -11.22 7.24 9.27
C VAL A 172 -11.58 8.33 8.25
N ASP A 173 -11.03 9.54 8.39
CA ASP A 173 -11.32 10.67 7.48
C ASP A 173 -10.63 10.50 6.10
N TYR A 174 -9.69 9.56 5.97
CA TYR A 174 -8.86 9.37 4.77
C TYR A 174 -9.38 8.23 3.88
N ASN A 175 -10.68 8.19 3.61
CA ASN A 175 -11.29 7.26 2.64
C ASN A 175 -11.18 7.84 1.21
N PRO A 176 -10.64 7.11 0.21
CA PRO A 176 -10.31 5.68 0.20
C PRO A 176 -8.87 5.31 0.54
N ASN A 177 -8.00 6.29 0.82
CA ASN A 177 -6.58 6.03 0.99
C ASN A 177 -6.28 5.03 2.12
N TYR A 178 -6.94 5.15 3.27
CA TYR A 178 -6.67 4.34 4.46
C TYR A 178 -7.64 3.18 4.65
N VAL A 179 -8.30 2.74 3.57
CA VAL A 179 -9.07 1.47 3.56
C VAL A 179 -8.18 0.33 4.08
N TYR A 180 -6.92 0.28 3.62
CA TYR A 180 -5.87 -0.57 4.15
C TYR A 180 -4.54 0.20 4.24
N CYS A 181 -3.81 -0.01 5.34
CA CYS A 181 -2.53 0.62 5.62
C CYS A 181 -1.53 -0.36 6.23
N LEU A 182 -0.26 -0.11 5.94
CA LEU A 182 0.89 -0.61 6.68
C LEU A 182 1.77 0.56 7.10
N ASN A 183 2.13 0.65 8.38
CA ASN A 183 3.06 1.67 8.83
C ASN A 183 4.49 1.32 8.43
N ILE A 184 5.14 2.21 7.66
CA ILE A 184 6.57 2.12 7.37
C ILE A 184 7.29 2.75 8.55
N GLY A 185 8.22 2.01 9.18
CA GLY A 185 8.98 2.41 10.37
C GLY A 185 9.96 3.56 10.14
N TYR A 186 9.48 4.67 9.61
CA TYR A 186 10.21 5.93 9.54
C TYR A 186 10.02 6.70 10.84
N ASN A 187 11.11 7.28 11.36
CA ASN A 187 11.11 8.04 12.61
C ASN A 187 10.49 7.29 13.80
N GLU A 188 10.83 6.00 13.97
CA GLU A 188 10.28 5.15 15.06
C GLU A 188 10.59 5.70 16.46
N ALA A 189 11.67 6.46 16.62
CA ALA A 189 11.99 7.13 17.87
C ALA A 189 11.05 8.30 18.20
N GLY A 190 10.12 8.65 17.31
CA GLY A 190 9.15 9.72 17.51
C GLY A 190 9.81 11.08 17.70
N THR A 191 10.90 11.38 16.98
CA THR A 191 11.57 12.68 17.10
C THR A 191 10.75 13.75 16.39
N PRO A 192 10.23 14.78 17.08
CA PRO A 192 9.43 15.83 16.45
C PRO A 192 10.19 16.56 15.33
N GLY A 193 9.44 17.02 14.33
CA GLY A 193 10.00 17.78 13.20
C GLY A 193 10.69 16.95 12.12
N LYS A 194 10.99 15.65 12.36
CA LYS A 194 11.42 14.73 11.30
C LYS A 194 10.25 14.24 10.43
N GLY A 195 9.02 14.35 10.95
CA GLY A 195 7.79 13.90 10.30
C GLY A 195 7.29 12.57 10.84
N SER A 196 6.02 12.30 10.57
CA SER A 196 5.25 11.18 11.08
C SER A 196 4.39 10.56 9.97
N ALA A 197 3.62 9.52 10.30
CA ALA A 197 2.55 8.97 9.45
C ALA A 197 3.02 8.57 8.03
N ILE A 198 4.16 7.90 7.92
CA ILE A 198 4.63 7.38 6.64
C ILE A 198 4.08 5.96 6.46
N PHE A 199 3.01 5.85 5.68
CA PHE A 199 2.32 4.59 5.43
C PHE A 199 2.54 4.09 4.01
N LEU A 200 2.37 2.78 3.83
CA LEU A 200 1.93 2.19 2.57
C LEU A 200 0.40 2.08 2.63
N HIS A 201 -0.31 2.65 1.65
CA HIS A 201 -1.77 2.69 1.68
C HIS A 201 -2.41 2.55 0.28
N CYS A 202 -3.74 2.51 0.21
CA CYS A 202 -4.47 2.42 -1.05
C CYS A 202 -4.35 3.72 -1.87
N LEU A 203 -4.10 3.60 -3.17
CA LEU A 203 -4.09 4.75 -4.06
C LEU A 203 -5.50 5.29 -4.28
N ASP A 204 -5.58 6.61 -4.48
CA ASP A 204 -6.72 7.26 -5.08
C ASP A 204 -6.34 7.67 -6.51
N ALA A 205 -7.06 7.14 -7.50
CA ALA A 205 -6.79 7.40 -8.90
C ALA A 205 -6.90 8.90 -9.26
N LYS A 206 -7.60 9.71 -8.45
CA LYS A 206 -7.75 11.16 -8.65
C LYS A 206 -6.56 11.96 -8.11
N LYS A 207 -5.69 11.35 -7.31
CA LYS A 207 -4.59 12.01 -6.61
C LYS A 207 -3.26 11.26 -6.87
N PRO A 208 -2.54 11.60 -7.95
CA PRO A 208 -1.34 10.87 -8.38
C PRO A 208 -0.08 11.21 -7.57
N TYR A 209 -0.22 11.38 -6.25
CA TYR A 209 0.85 11.67 -5.29
C TYR A 209 0.36 11.54 -3.84
N THR A 210 1.30 11.44 -2.90
CA THR A 210 1.02 11.41 -1.46
C THR A 210 1.66 12.61 -0.73
N GLY A 211 1.43 12.72 0.58
CA GLY A 211 2.17 13.64 1.47
C GLY A 211 3.54 13.11 1.94
N GLY A 212 3.97 11.94 1.44
CA GLY A 212 5.19 11.26 1.88
C GLY A 212 5.03 9.73 1.98
N CYS A 213 3.80 9.25 2.09
CA CYS A 213 3.43 7.84 1.99
C CYS A 213 3.78 7.20 0.63
N VAL A 214 3.63 5.89 0.54
CA VAL A 214 3.61 5.12 -0.71
C VAL A 214 2.18 4.67 -0.95
N ALA A 215 1.67 4.83 -2.16
CA ALA A 215 0.30 4.45 -2.52
C ALA A 215 0.28 3.42 -3.66
N ILE A 216 -0.45 2.32 -3.49
CA ILE A 216 -0.60 1.24 -4.49
C ILE A 216 -2.08 0.85 -4.68
N PRO A 217 -2.46 0.16 -5.77
CA PRO A 217 -3.84 -0.28 -5.99
C PRO A 217 -4.40 -1.08 -4.81
N GLU A 218 -5.70 -0.97 -4.53
CA GLU A 218 -6.32 -1.64 -3.37
C GLU A 218 -6.18 -3.18 -3.42
N ASP A 219 -6.33 -3.79 -4.60
CA ASP A 219 -6.12 -5.23 -4.78
C ASP A 219 -4.69 -5.64 -4.42
N LYS A 220 -3.71 -4.79 -4.75
CA LYS A 220 -2.31 -4.99 -4.39
C LYS A 220 -2.08 -4.73 -2.90
N MET A 221 -2.73 -3.75 -2.27
CA MET A 221 -2.67 -3.58 -0.82
C MET A 221 -3.18 -4.79 -0.06
N ARG A 222 -4.31 -5.37 -0.48
CA ARG A 222 -4.85 -6.60 0.11
C ARG A 222 -3.85 -7.75 -0.04
N PHE A 223 -3.28 -7.91 -1.23
CA PHE A 223 -2.25 -8.91 -1.48
C PHE A 223 -1.05 -8.71 -0.55
N VAL A 224 -0.53 -7.49 -0.43
CA VAL A 224 0.60 -7.18 0.46
C VAL A 224 0.27 -7.52 1.91
N LEU A 225 -0.90 -7.16 2.43
CA LEU A 225 -1.32 -7.49 3.79
C LEU A 225 -1.35 -9.00 4.04
N GLN A 226 -1.77 -9.79 3.05
CA GLN A 226 -1.88 -11.24 3.11
C GLN A 226 -0.54 -11.97 2.99
N HIS A 227 0.54 -11.30 2.56
CA HIS A 227 1.83 -11.95 2.27
C HIS A 227 3.00 -11.35 3.05
N VAL A 228 2.91 -10.11 3.53
CA VAL A 228 4.01 -9.47 4.26
C VAL A 228 4.12 -10.02 5.68
N HIS A 229 5.32 -10.49 6.02
CA HIS A 229 5.70 -10.89 7.36
C HIS A 229 6.30 -9.71 8.15
N PRO A 230 6.25 -9.74 9.50
CA PRO A 230 6.85 -8.70 10.36
C PRO A 230 8.34 -8.42 10.09
N GLU A 231 9.08 -9.41 9.60
CA GLU A 231 10.53 -9.30 9.31
C GLU A 231 10.84 -8.75 7.90
N CYS A 232 9.82 -8.42 7.10
CA CYS A 232 10.00 -7.87 5.76
C CYS A 232 10.80 -6.57 5.79
N LYS A 233 11.85 -6.49 4.96
CA LYS A 233 12.61 -5.26 4.78
C LYS A 233 11.95 -4.39 3.72
N VAL A 234 11.68 -3.13 4.06
CA VAL A 234 11.12 -2.14 3.15
C VAL A 234 12.28 -1.30 2.60
N VAL A 235 12.60 -1.41 1.32
CA VAL A 235 13.69 -0.66 0.68
C VAL A 235 13.09 0.41 -0.21
N ILE A 236 13.44 1.67 0.04
CA ILE A 236 12.92 2.82 -0.71
C ILE A 236 14.09 3.65 -1.21
N ASP A 237 14.21 3.80 -2.52
CA ASP A 237 15.17 4.71 -3.16
C ASP A 237 14.72 5.00 -4.61
N SER A 238 15.46 5.82 -5.34
CA SER A 238 15.27 5.97 -6.78
C SER A 238 15.62 4.67 -7.49
N LEU A 239 14.88 4.34 -8.55
CA LEU A 239 15.12 3.14 -9.35
C LEU A 239 16.57 3.09 -9.84
N THR A 240 17.12 4.24 -10.24
CA THR A 240 18.53 4.38 -10.64
C THR A 240 19.50 3.99 -9.51
N ASN A 241 19.30 4.48 -8.29
CA ASN A 241 20.17 4.15 -7.15
C ASN A 241 20.06 2.68 -6.73
N LEU A 242 18.89 2.06 -6.93
CA LEU A 242 18.71 0.63 -6.72
C LEU A 242 19.38 -0.23 -7.81
N GLY A 243 19.96 0.39 -8.85
CA GLY A 243 20.49 -0.32 -10.03
C GLY A 243 19.39 -0.95 -10.89
N GLY A 244 18.16 -0.47 -10.74
CA GLY A 244 16.99 -1.00 -11.42
C GLY A 244 16.88 -0.58 -12.88
N SER A 245 16.27 -1.46 -13.67
CA SER A 245 15.81 -1.21 -15.03
C SER A 245 14.37 -1.69 -15.15
N LEU A 246 13.57 -1.00 -15.97
CA LEU A 246 12.19 -1.41 -16.29
C LEU A 246 12.15 -2.50 -17.36
#